data_AF-A0A8K1D668-F1
#
_entry.id   AF-A0A8K1D668-F1
#
_cell.length_a   1.000
_cell.length_b   1.000
_cell.length_c   1.000
_cell.angle_alpha   90.00
_cell.angle_beta   90.00
_cell.angle_gamma   90.00
#
_symmetry.space_group_name_H-M   'P 1'
#
loop_
_entity.id
_entity.type
_entity.pdbx_description
1 polymer ?
#
loop_
_entity_poly.entity_id
_entity_poly.type
_entity_poly.pdbx_seq_one_letter_code
_entity_poly.pdbx_strand_id
1 'polypeptide(L)'
;MMAEALGRWARDEMEMPPSALPSPAALRRLCSGPTAPIWDFVTRHVRSQRNVKKIRGNLRWYGHLRQMEAAAGPPGRQGALRGAVGRLRKELQDLGDAIEGTQDTALRLEASLGAGQSRRWAELRRGAELRLLGAGPDPERLRSHQGALQGPPNRPGQSRAELSAILASGAEPEVLVSGRGLRGVRGL
;
A
#
# COMPACT_ATOMS: atom_id res chain seq x y z
N MET A 1 -40.90 -30.81 -7.31
CA MET A 1 -39.58 -30.85 -8.00
C MET A 1 -38.47 -31.37 -7.06
N MET A 2 -37.41 -31.98 -7.59
CA MET A 2 -36.27 -32.52 -6.80
C MET A 2 -35.65 -31.50 -5.84
N ALA A 3 -35.52 -30.23 -6.26
CA ALA A 3 -35.01 -29.14 -5.43
C ALA A 3 -35.85 -28.88 -4.16
N GLU A 4 -37.17 -29.01 -4.25
CA GLU A 4 -38.06 -28.84 -3.09
C GLU A 4 -37.99 -30.05 -2.15
N ALA A 5 -37.89 -31.26 -2.72
CA ALA A 5 -37.71 -32.48 -1.95
C ALA A 5 -36.38 -32.45 -1.17
N LEU A 6 -35.30 -31.97 -1.82
CA LEU A 6 -34.00 -31.75 -1.19
C LEU A 6 -34.07 -30.68 -0.10
N GLY A 7 -34.77 -29.56 -0.34
CA GLY A 7 -34.97 -28.52 0.65
C GLY A 7 -35.76 -28.99 1.87
N ARG A 8 -36.84 -29.77 1.68
CA ARG A 8 -37.61 -30.40 2.76
C ARG A 8 -36.77 -31.40 3.54
N TRP A 9 -36.02 -32.28 2.85
CA TRP A 9 -35.12 -33.21 3.51
C TRP A 9 -34.05 -32.50 4.38
N ALA A 10 -33.43 -31.44 3.84
CA ALA A 10 -32.44 -30.65 4.56
C ALA A 10 -33.01 -29.97 5.81
N ARG A 11 -34.24 -29.45 5.73
CA ARG A 11 -34.90 -28.77 6.85
C ARG A 11 -35.49 -29.75 7.86
N ASP A 12 -36.31 -30.69 7.39
CA ASP A 12 -37.23 -31.45 8.23
C ASP A 12 -36.57 -32.72 8.77
N GLU A 13 -35.67 -33.34 8.01
CA GLU A 13 -35.00 -34.59 8.41
C GLU A 13 -33.58 -34.36 8.90
N MET A 14 -32.82 -33.51 8.20
CA MET A 14 -31.46 -33.14 8.61
C MET A 14 -31.43 -32.02 9.65
N GLU A 15 -32.58 -31.40 9.96
CA GLU A 15 -32.73 -30.34 10.98
C GLU A 15 -31.72 -29.20 10.80
N MET A 16 -31.39 -28.86 9.55
CA MET A 16 -30.43 -27.78 9.28
C MET A 16 -30.98 -26.43 9.74
N PRO A 17 -30.17 -25.61 10.43
CA PRO A 17 -30.63 -24.29 10.86
C PRO A 17 -30.92 -23.41 9.63
N PRO A 18 -31.88 -22.47 9.72
CA PRO A 18 -32.25 -21.61 8.59
C PRO A 18 -31.07 -20.84 7.98
N SER A 19 -30.09 -20.45 8.81
CA SER A 19 -28.87 -19.76 8.38
C SER A 19 -27.94 -20.61 7.52
N ALA A 20 -28.03 -21.95 7.60
CA ALA A 20 -27.23 -22.88 6.82
C ALA A 20 -28.01 -23.47 5.63
N LEU A 21 -29.30 -23.17 5.49
CA LEU A 21 -30.12 -23.72 4.42
C LEU A 21 -29.81 -23.00 3.10
N PRO A 22 -29.51 -23.72 2.00
CA PRO A 22 -29.26 -23.09 0.71
C PRO A 22 -30.50 -22.35 0.18
N SER A 23 -30.28 -21.25 -0.55
CA SER A 23 -31.39 -20.51 -1.18
C SER A 23 -32.12 -21.37 -2.22
N PRO A 24 -33.40 -21.09 -2.53
CA PRO A 24 -34.15 -21.85 -3.55
C PRO A 24 -33.46 -21.88 -4.92
N ALA A 25 -32.79 -20.79 -5.30
CA ALA A 25 -32.00 -20.75 -6.53
C ALA A 25 -30.77 -21.67 -6.47
N ALA A 26 -30.08 -21.73 -5.32
CA ALA A 26 -28.96 -22.65 -5.11
C ALA A 26 -29.42 -24.12 -5.15
N LEU A 27 -30.55 -24.45 -4.52
CA LEU A 27 -31.13 -25.81 -4.58
C LEU A 27 -31.48 -26.22 -6.01
N ARG A 28 -32.06 -25.32 -6.81
CA ARG A 28 -32.32 -25.57 -8.24
C ARG A 28 -31.03 -25.84 -9.02
N ARG A 29 -29.97 -25.05 -8.78
CA ARG A 29 -28.66 -25.25 -9.41
C ARG A 29 -28.03 -26.59 -9.04
N LEU A 30 -28.08 -26.98 -7.76
CA LEU A 30 -27.60 -28.29 -7.31
C LEU A 30 -28.34 -29.43 -8.03
N CYS A 31 -29.65 -29.29 -8.16
CA CYS A 31 -30.53 -30.27 -8.79
C CYS A 31 -30.55 -30.21 -10.33
N SER A 32 -29.65 -29.45 -10.97
CA SER A 32 -29.57 -29.30 -12.42
C SER A 32 -28.19 -29.67 -12.95
N GLY A 33 -28.11 -30.03 -14.23
CA GLY A 33 -26.83 -30.32 -14.88
C GLY A 33 -26.13 -31.59 -14.35
N PRO A 34 -24.79 -31.66 -14.42
CA PRO A 34 -24.03 -32.89 -14.11
C PRO A 34 -24.21 -33.40 -12.67
N THR A 35 -24.60 -32.54 -11.73
CA THR A 35 -24.79 -32.92 -10.32
C THR A 35 -26.18 -33.46 -10.03
N ALA A 36 -27.14 -33.34 -10.97
CA ALA A 36 -28.52 -33.77 -10.76
C ALA A 36 -28.66 -35.25 -10.33
N PRO A 37 -27.93 -36.23 -10.93
CA PRO A 37 -28.04 -37.64 -10.53
C PRO A 37 -27.64 -37.91 -9.07
N ILE A 38 -26.68 -37.14 -8.53
CA ILE A 38 -26.23 -37.27 -7.15
C ILE A 38 -27.37 -36.89 -6.20
N TRP A 39 -28.03 -35.77 -6.45
CA TRP A 39 -29.12 -35.29 -5.60
C TRP A 39 -30.40 -36.12 -5.77
N ASP A 40 -30.62 -36.70 -6.94
CA ASP A 40 -31.68 -37.68 -7.16
C ASP A 40 -31.45 -38.94 -6.33
N PHE A 41 -30.21 -39.45 -6.33
CA PHE A 41 -29.83 -40.57 -5.46
C PHE A 41 -30.05 -40.26 -3.98
N VAL A 42 -29.58 -39.10 -3.51
CA VAL A 42 -29.72 -38.66 -2.11
C VAL A 42 -31.19 -38.59 -1.69
N THR A 43 -32.02 -37.89 -2.48
CA THR A 43 -33.44 -37.70 -2.15
C THR A 43 -34.25 -39.00 -2.18
N ARG A 44 -33.79 -40.02 -2.92
CA ARG A 44 -34.44 -41.35 -2.99
C ARG A 44 -33.92 -42.36 -1.95
N HIS A 45 -32.62 -42.38 -1.69
CA HIS A 45 -31.97 -43.49 -0.94
C HIS A 45 -31.48 -43.07 0.45
N VAL A 46 -31.14 -41.80 0.63
CA VAL A 46 -30.58 -41.30 1.90
C VAL A 46 -31.68 -40.84 2.85
N ARG A 47 -32.89 -40.61 2.34
CA ARG A 47 -34.11 -40.22 3.08
C ARG A 47 -34.65 -41.27 4.06
N SER A 48 -33.98 -42.41 4.25
CA SER A 48 -34.42 -43.39 5.26
C SER A 48 -34.08 -42.88 6.66
N GLN A 49 -35.00 -43.03 7.62
CA GLN A 49 -34.82 -42.63 9.03
C GLN A 49 -33.51 -43.16 9.64
N ARG A 50 -33.13 -44.40 9.28
CA ARG A 50 -31.87 -45.02 9.71
C ARG A 50 -30.64 -44.28 9.17
N ASN A 51 -30.65 -43.89 7.90
CA ASN A 51 -29.53 -43.17 7.28
C ASN A 51 -29.44 -41.74 7.80
N VAL A 52 -30.58 -41.05 7.94
CA VAL A 52 -30.63 -39.70 8.52
C VAL A 52 -30.04 -39.69 9.94
N LYS A 53 -30.42 -40.64 10.80
CA LYS A 53 -29.87 -40.74 12.16
C LYS A 53 -28.35 -40.96 12.16
N LYS A 54 -27.84 -41.83 11.28
CA LYS A 54 -26.39 -42.06 11.12
C LYS A 54 -25.67 -40.80 10.65
N ILE A 55 -26.18 -40.13 9.62
CA ILE A 55 -25.55 -38.93 9.07
C ILE A 55 -25.55 -37.82 10.11
N ARG A 56 -26.65 -37.59 10.83
CA ARG A 56 -26.70 -36.64 11.94
C ARG A 56 -25.68 -36.96 13.03
N GLY A 57 -25.56 -38.23 13.42
CA GLY A 57 -24.55 -38.69 14.37
C GLY A 57 -23.13 -38.39 13.90
N ASN A 58 -22.82 -38.74 12.65
CA ASN A 58 -21.51 -38.49 12.04
C ASN A 58 -21.19 -36.99 11.97
N LEU A 59 -22.15 -36.16 11.54
CA LEU A 59 -21.96 -34.71 11.47
C LEU A 59 -21.69 -34.09 12.85
N ARG A 60 -22.39 -34.55 13.89
CA ARG A 60 -22.11 -34.12 15.28
C ARG A 60 -20.72 -34.56 15.73
N TRP A 61 -20.34 -35.81 15.43
CA TRP A 61 -19.01 -36.33 15.75
C TRP A 61 -17.90 -35.52 15.06
N TYR A 62 -18.01 -35.26 13.75
CA TYR A 62 -17.03 -34.42 13.04
C TYR A 62 -17.01 -32.98 13.56
N GLY A 63 -18.15 -32.44 13.96
CA GLY A 63 -18.22 -31.14 14.63
C GLY A 63 -17.41 -31.14 15.94
N HIS A 64 -17.57 -32.18 16.76
CA HIS A 64 -16.82 -32.33 18.00
C HIS A 64 -15.33 -32.56 17.75
N LEU A 65 -14.98 -33.43 16.80
CA LEU A 65 -13.59 -33.68 16.40
C LEU A 65 -12.91 -32.39 15.95
N ARG A 66 -13.58 -31.57 15.13
CA ARG A 66 -13.05 -30.26 14.71
C ARG A 66 -12.86 -29.29 15.87
N GLN A 67 -13.73 -29.32 16.87
CA GLN A 67 -13.59 -28.51 18.09
C GLN A 67 -12.42 -29.00 18.94
N MET A 68 -12.26 -30.32 19.09
CA MET A 68 -11.12 -30.93 19.78
C MET A 68 -9.81 -30.64 19.05
N GLU A 69 -9.76 -30.72 17.73
CA GLU A 69 -8.60 -30.34 16.92
C GLU A 69 -8.31 -28.83 17.01
N ALA A 70 -9.33 -27.99 17.08
CA ALA A 70 -9.15 -26.55 17.31
C ALA A 70 -8.64 -26.25 18.72
N ALA A 71 -9.01 -27.06 19.71
CA ALA A 71 -8.54 -26.96 21.10
C ALA A 71 -7.16 -27.63 21.31
N ALA A 72 -6.84 -28.66 20.53
CA ALA A 72 -5.60 -29.45 20.62
C ALA A 72 -4.50 -28.97 19.66
N GLY A 73 -4.86 -28.27 18.59
CA GLY A 73 -3.90 -27.51 17.81
C GLY A 73 -3.26 -26.45 18.70
N PRO A 74 -1.94 -26.20 18.62
CA PRO A 74 -1.29 -25.29 19.53
C PRO A 74 -2.02 -23.94 19.51
N PRO A 75 -2.49 -23.42 20.66
CA PRO A 75 -3.26 -22.17 20.73
C PRO A 75 -2.53 -20.97 20.09
N GLY A 76 -1.22 -21.13 19.86
CA GLY A 76 -0.38 -20.20 19.12
C GLY A 76 -0.50 -20.24 17.60
N ARG A 77 -0.94 -21.31 16.91
CA ARG A 77 -0.86 -21.35 15.43
C ARG A 77 -1.86 -20.42 14.76
N GLN A 78 -3.14 -20.45 15.18
CA GLN A 78 -4.15 -19.56 14.64
C GLN A 78 -3.91 -18.11 15.07
N GLY A 79 -3.46 -17.90 16.32
CA GLY A 79 -3.04 -16.59 16.81
C GLY A 79 -1.83 -16.03 16.06
N ALA A 80 -0.82 -16.86 15.78
CA ALA A 80 0.37 -16.48 15.02
C ALA A 80 0.03 -16.13 13.57
N LEU A 81 -0.86 -16.89 12.92
CA LEU A 81 -1.36 -16.57 11.58
C LEU A 81 -2.12 -15.24 11.57
N ARG A 82 -3.02 -15.02 12.54
CA ARG A 82 -3.72 -13.73 12.67
C ARG A 82 -2.75 -12.57 12.93
N GLY A 83 -1.74 -12.79 13.78
CA GLY A 83 -0.68 -11.82 14.04
C GLY A 83 0.17 -11.52 12.80
N ALA A 84 0.53 -12.54 12.02
CA ALA A 84 1.26 -12.38 10.77
C ALA A 84 0.45 -11.58 9.74
N VAL A 85 -0.85 -11.87 9.59
CA VAL A 85 -1.76 -11.09 8.73
C VAL A 85 -1.86 -9.65 9.20
N GLY A 86 -1.95 -9.41 10.53
CA GLY A 86 -1.96 -8.06 11.09
C GLY A 86 -0.69 -7.27 10.77
N ARG A 87 0.48 -7.90 10.92
CA ARG A 87 1.77 -7.28 10.58
C ARG A 87 1.87 -6.94 9.09
N LEU A 88 1.52 -7.88 8.21
CA LEU A 88 1.57 -7.66 6.76
C LEU A 88 0.62 -6.56 6.30
N ARG A 89 -0.56 -6.44 6.92
CA ARG A 89 -1.50 -5.34 6.63
C ARG A 89 -0.93 -3.99 7.02
N LYS A 90 -0.27 -3.91 8.17
CA LYS A 90 0.40 -2.69 8.61
C LYS A 90 1.53 -2.33 7.67
N GLU A 91 2.38 -3.29 7.30
CA GLU A 91 3.49 -3.06 6.37
C GLU A 91 3.00 -2.59 4.99
N LEU A 92 1.91 -3.16 4.46
CA LEU A 92 1.28 -2.67 3.23
C LEU A 92 0.76 -1.23 3.35
N GLN A 93 0.21 -0.87 4.51
CA GLN A 93 -0.26 0.48 4.76
C GLN A 93 0.92 1.46 4.84
N ASP A 94 1.94 1.14 5.63
CA ASP A 94 3.15 1.96 5.77
C ASP A 94 3.84 2.19 4.42
N LEU A 95 3.89 1.16 3.55
CA LEU A 95 4.40 1.29 2.18
C LEU A 95 3.49 2.13 1.29
N GLY A 96 2.17 2.01 1.43
CA GLY A 96 1.21 2.85 0.71
C GLY A 96 1.41 4.34 1.01
N ASP A 97 1.49 4.67 2.30
CA ASP A 97 1.71 6.05 2.77
C ASP A 97 3.07 6.61 2.29
N ALA A 98 4.11 5.77 2.29
CA ALA A 98 5.42 6.15 1.77
C ALA A 98 5.38 6.42 0.25
N ILE A 99 4.69 5.60 -0.52
CA ILE A 99 4.53 5.80 -1.97
C ILE A 99 3.80 7.10 -2.23
N GLU A 100 2.66 7.33 -1.57
CA GLU A 100 1.88 8.56 -1.71
C GLU A 100 2.73 9.80 -1.40
N GLY A 101 3.47 9.78 -0.28
CA GLY A 101 4.39 10.86 0.07
C GLY A 101 5.50 11.10 -0.97
N THR A 102 6.07 10.03 -1.55
CA THR A 102 7.07 10.18 -2.61
C THR A 102 6.48 10.71 -3.92
N GLN A 103 5.24 10.34 -4.26
CA GLN A 103 4.55 10.87 -5.43
C GLN A 103 4.24 12.36 -5.26
N ASP A 104 3.76 12.76 -4.09
CA ASP A 104 3.47 14.15 -3.77
C ASP A 104 4.72 15.04 -3.86
N THR A 105 5.85 14.54 -3.37
CA THR A 105 7.12 15.27 -3.48
C THR A 105 7.60 15.36 -4.93
N ALA A 106 7.46 14.29 -5.72
CA ALA A 106 7.78 14.30 -7.14
C ALA A 106 6.94 15.35 -7.91
N LEU A 107 5.62 15.37 -7.71
CA LEU A 107 4.72 16.33 -8.34
C LEU A 107 5.09 17.79 -7.99
N ARG A 108 5.45 18.06 -6.74
CA ARG A 108 5.91 19.40 -6.32
C ARG A 108 7.20 19.80 -7.01
N LEU A 109 8.15 18.87 -7.16
CA LEU A 109 9.40 19.12 -7.85
C LEU A 109 9.16 19.40 -9.34
N GLU A 110 8.33 18.59 -10.00
CA GLU A 110 7.94 18.81 -11.40
C GLU A 110 7.30 20.18 -11.61
N ALA A 111 6.37 20.57 -10.73
CA ALA A 111 5.74 21.90 -10.78
C ALA A 111 6.77 23.02 -10.60
N SER A 112 7.73 22.87 -9.68
CA SER A 112 8.78 23.87 -9.44
C SER A 112 9.72 24.01 -10.65
N LEU A 113 10.06 22.89 -11.30
CA LEU A 113 10.86 22.86 -12.53
C LEU A 113 10.11 23.52 -13.68
N GLY A 114 8.83 23.20 -13.88
CA GLY A 114 7.99 23.83 -14.89
C GLY A 114 7.87 25.35 -14.70
N ALA A 115 7.69 25.81 -13.45
CA ALA A 115 7.67 27.23 -13.13
C ALA A 115 9.02 27.91 -13.39
N GLY A 116 10.13 27.24 -13.05
CA GLY A 116 11.49 27.71 -13.35
C GLY A 116 11.73 27.87 -14.85
N GLN A 117 11.36 26.86 -15.65
CA GLN A 117 11.49 26.90 -17.11
C GLN A 117 10.64 28.01 -17.72
N SER A 118 9.38 28.15 -17.27
CA SER A 118 8.47 29.19 -17.77
C SER A 118 9.01 30.60 -17.52
N ARG A 119 9.59 30.84 -16.33
CA ARG A 119 10.26 32.11 -16.00
C ARG A 119 11.43 32.39 -16.92
N ARG A 120 12.30 31.40 -17.12
CA ARG A 120 13.47 31.52 -18.02
C ARG A 120 13.04 31.81 -19.46
N TRP A 121 11.99 31.15 -19.95
CA TRP A 121 11.44 31.42 -21.27
C TRP A 121 10.88 32.84 -21.40
N ALA A 122 10.18 33.34 -20.38
CA ALA A 122 9.69 34.71 -20.36
C ALA A 122 10.84 35.73 -20.38
N GLU A 123 11.93 35.48 -19.63
CA GLU A 123 13.13 36.33 -19.65
C GLU A 123 13.82 36.35 -21.02
N LEU A 124 13.99 35.18 -21.64
CA LEU A 124 14.56 35.09 -22.99
C LEU A 124 13.71 35.85 -24.02
N ARG A 125 12.39 35.71 -23.95
CA ARG A 125 11.46 36.45 -24.81
C ARG A 125 11.57 37.96 -24.61
N ARG A 126 11.50 38.44 -23.36
CA ARG A 126 11.68 39.86 -23.04
C ARG A 126 13.02 40.39 -23.54
N GLY A 127 14.11 39.64 -23.35
CA GLY A 127 15.43 40.03 -23.84
C GLY A 127 15.50 40.09 -25.37
N ALA A 128 14.79 39.22 -26.09
CA ALA A 128 14.69 39.28 -27.55
C ALA A 128 13.89 40.52 -28.01
N GLU A 129 12.76 40.80 -27.37
CA GLU A 129 11.94 42.00 -27.63
C GLU A 129 12.73 43.29 -27.43
N LEU A 130 13.47 43.41 -26.33
CA LEU A 130 14.31 44.59 -26.06
C LEU A 130 15.39 44.80 -27.14
N ARG A 131 15.99 43.72 -27.67
CA ARG A 131 16.97 43.81 -28.76
C ARG A 131 16.33 44.30 -30.06
N LEU A 132 15.11 43.86 -30.38
CA LEU A 132 14.37 44.32 -31.56
C LEU A 132 14.02 45.81 -31.47
N LEU A 133 13.78 46.32 -30.26
CA LEU A 133 13.52 47.74 -30.01
C LEU A 133 14.79 48.61 -29.93
N GLY A 134 15.97 48.04 -30.19
CA GLY A 134 17.25 48.76 -30.10
C GLY A 134 17.74 49.04 -28.68
N ALA A 135 17.05 48.53 -27.65
CA ALA A 135 17.39 48.68 -26.23
C ALA A 135 18.30 47.53 -25.74
N GLY A 136 19.32 47.18 -26.52
CA GLY A 136 20.32 46.19 -26.13
C GLY A 136 21.23 46.73 -25.02
N PRO A 137 21.81 45.87 -24.16
CA PRO A 137 22.78 46.31 -23.17
C PRO A 137 24.02 46.88 -23.87
N ASP A 138 24.39 48.11 -23.49
CA ASP A 138 25.58 48.79 -24.00
C ASP A 138 26.85 48.01 -23.61
N PRO A 139 27.64 47.51 -24.57
CA PRO A 139 28.84 46.73 -24.30
C PRO A 139 29.92 47.51 -23.54
N GLU A 140 29.89 48.85 -23.56
CA GLU A 140 30.77 49.70 -22.73
C GLU A 140 30.38 49.58 -21.25
N ARG A 141 29.09 49.68 -20.91
CA ARG A 141 28.60 49.60 -19.52
C ARG A 141 28.86 48.23 -18.90
N LEU A 142 28.77 47.14 -19.67
CA LEU A 142 29.07 45.79 -19.19
C LEU A 142 30.58 45.59 -18.90
N ARG A 143 31.46 46.19 -19.70
CA ARG A 143 32.91 46.16 -19.45
C ARG A 143 33.31 46.93 -18.20
N SER A 144 32.67 48.07 -17.93
CA SER A 144 32.90 48.83 -16.69
C SER A 144 32.52 48.04 -15.44
N HIS A 145 31.46 47.22 -15.50
CA HIS A 145 31.04 46.38 -14.36
C HIS A 145 31.95 45.15 -14.18
N GLN A 146 32.56 44.65 -15.25
CA GLN A 146 33.57 43.58 -15.19
C GLN A 146 34.91 44.06 -14.58
N GLY A 147 35.31 45.30 -14.86
CA GLY A 147 36.48 45.93 -14.24
C GLY A 147 36.29 46.19 -12.74
N ALA A 148 35.07 46.47 -12.29
CA ALA A 148 34.75 46.70 -10.87
C ALA A 148 34.79 45.43 -10.01
N LEU A 149 34.70 44.23 -10.61
CA LEU A 149 34.80 42.94 -9.90
C LEU A 149 36.24 42.41 -9.83
N GLN A 150 37.20 43.03 -10.54
CA GLN A 150 38.63 42.70 -10.41
C GLN A 150 39.31 43.66 -9.42
N GLY A 151 38.95 43.53 -8.14
CA GLY A 151 39.79 44.01 -7.03
C GLY A 151 41.06 43.16 -6.89
N PRO A 152 42.10 43.65 -6.17
CA PRO A 152 43.46 43.09 -6.23
C PRO A 152 43.50 41.62 -5.78
N PRO A 153 44.45 40.81 -6.31
CA PRO A 153 44.48 39.37 -6.07
C PRO A 153 44.82 39.07 -4.61
N ASN A 154 43.82 38.61 -3.85
CA ASN A 154 44.06 38.05 -2.52
C ASN A 154 44.68 36.65 -2.68
N ARG A 155 45.81 36.41 -2.00
CA ARG A 155 46.60 35.17 -2.15
C ARG A 155 45.74 33.91 -1.89
N PRO A 156 45.77 32.89 -2.76
CA PRO A 156 44.89 31.70 -2.68
C PRO A 156 45.26 30.70 -1.56
N GLY A 157 46.07 31.08 -0.57
CA GLY A 157 46.60 30.17 0.45
C GLY A 157 45.86 30.17 1.79
N GLN A 158 45.07 31.20 2.11
CA GLN A 158 44.58 31.41 3.48
C GLN A 158 43.18 30.83 3.73
N SER A 159 42.30 30.91 2.74
CA SER A 159 40.91 30.47 2.84
C SER A 159 40.73 28.95 2.93
N ARG A 160 41.63 28.16 2.33
CA ARG A 160 41.57 26.68 2.41
C ARG A 160 42.05 26.15 3.77
N ALA A 161 43.05 26.79 4.37
CA ALA A 161 43.56 26.43 5.70
C ALA A 161 42.52 26.76 6.79
N GLU A 162 41.85 27.90 6.68
CA GLU A 162 40.77 28.30 7.59
C GLU A 162 39.55 27.37 7.50
N LEU A 163 39.12 27.00 6.29
CA LEU A 163 38.04 26.02 6.09
C LEU A 163 38.40 24.63 6.62
N SER A 164 39.68 24.25 6.55
CA SER A 164 40.18 22.98 7.10
C SER A 164 40.22 22.98 8.63
N ALA A 165 40.56 24.12 9.25
CA ALA A 165 40.56 24.29 10.69
C ALA A 165 39.14 24.28 11.28
N ILE A 166 38.17 24.88 10.60
CA ILE A 166 36.75 24.90 11.01
C ILE A 166 36.13 23.49 10.94
N LEU A 167 36.47 22.70 9.92
CA LEU A 167 36.02 21.31 9.80
C LEU A 167 36.70 20.37 10.81
N ALA A 168 37.96 20.66 11.19
CA ALA A 168 38.69 19.88 12.19
C ALA A 168 38.27 20.17 13.65
N SER A 169 37.69 21.35 13.93
CA SER A 169 37.22 21.73 15.26
C SER A 169 35.80 21.24 15.60
N GLY A 170 35.15 20.46 14.72
CA GLY A 170 33.84 19.86 14.99
C GLY A 170 32.68 20.86 15.12
N ALA A 171 32.85 22.10 14.64
CA ALA A 171 31.77 23.08 14.61
C ALA A 171 30.96 22.88 13.31
N GLU A 172 29.84 22.18 13.41
CA GLU A 172 28.87 22.04 12.32
C GLU A 172 28.36 23.45 11.91
N PRO A 173 28.39 23.82 10.62
CA PRO A 173 27.75 25.04 10.17
C PRO A 173 26.21 24.91 10.33
N GLU A 174 25.56 25.95 10.86
CA GLU A 174 24.13 25.99 11.26
C GLU A 174 23.09 25.68 10.16
N VAL A 175 23.51 25.29 8.95
CA VAL A 175 22.60 25.07 7.81
C VAL A 175 21.98 23.66 7.82
N LEU A 176 22.27 22.81 8.81
CA LEU A 176 21.69 21.45 8.93
C LEU A 176 20.85 21.21 10.20
N VAL A 177 20.22 22.24 10.78
CA VAL A 177 19.21 22.09 11.86
C VAL A 177 17.78 22.03 11.30
N SER A 178 17.54 21.21 10.29
CA SER A 178 16.16 20.79 9.95
C SER A 178 16.01 19.37 9.40
N GLY A 179 17.09 18.59 9.36
CA GLY A 179 17.08 17.22 8.85
C GLY A 179 17.41 16.14 9.88
N ARG A 180 17.41 16.46 11.18
CA ARG A 180 17.82 15.52 12.25
C ARG A 180 16.70 15.25 13.25
N GLY A 181 15.48 15.07 12.74
CA GLY A 181 14.44 14.27 13.39
C GLY A 181 14.01 13.23 12.38
N LEU A 182 13.92 11.96 12.78
CA LEU A 182 13.61 10.78 11.94
C LEU A 182 14.82 10.00 11.40
N ARG A 183 15.57 9.38 12.30
CA ARG A 183 15.92 7.95 12.22
C ARG A 183 16.61 7.49 13.51
N GLY A 184 15.98 6.54 14.22
CA GLY A 184 16.61 5.92 15.39
C GLY A 184 15.65 5.14 16.30
N VAL A 185 14.86 4.23 15.73
CA VAL A 185 14.27 3.13 16.52
C VAL A 185 15.36 2.08 16.74
N ARG A 186 15.66 1.78 18.01
CA ARG A 186 16.15 0.51 18.58
C ARG A 186 16.41 0.80 20.08
N GLY A 187 15.73 0.24 21.06
CA GLY A 187 15.42 -1.18 21.20
C GLY A 187 16.57 -1.88 21.91
N LEU A 188 16.63 -1.72 23.23
CA LEU A 188 16.97 -2.70 24.28
C LEU A 188 16.45 -2.15 25.62
#